data_AF-A0AAV0H9L7-F1
#
_entry.id   AF-A0AAV0H9L7-F1
#
_cell.length_a   1.000
_cell.length_b   1.000
_cell.length_c   1.000
_cell.angle_alpha   90.00
_cell.angle_beta   90.00
_cell.angle_gamma   90.00
#
_symmetry.space_group_name_H-M   'P 1'
#
loop_
_entity.id
_entity.type
_entity.pdbx_description
1 polymer ?
#
loop_
_entity_poly.entity_id
_entity_poly.type
_entity_poly.pdbx_seq_one_letter_code
_entity_poly.pdbx_strand_id
1 'polypeptide(L)'
;MKLEQENNCARSRKENLARAIKHEAIGNSSSDYEFYQKAVDISPSIAHDLIQVLKQKSVSYVVAPYEADAQMTFLAVNKQVDTVITEDSDLIEFGCPIIIFKMDKYGQGVEFQYSRLDKNREICFVGFTNRMVLEMCILSGCDYLQTLPGMGLKRAHALISNFKSYEKKAILTFQHQRVYDPVAEDIVNLSDIHECQGGDVEKGITTGDLDPFTQMTFQGRNATSVAGLSGTSKVKTFKPESTTKKIDLPVQKNLLTNYFWFASMKAKRKFKKPRKSPTNTSPLDMSTLKENCYTEADSGQMSISPSAYNS
;
A
#
# COMPACT_ATOMS: atom_id res chain seq x y z
N MET A 1 1.39 11.65 17.18
CA MET A 1 0.68 10.90 16.12
C MET A 1 0.82 9.40 16.30
N LYS A 2 1.99 8.78 16.11
CA LYS A 2 2.10 7.31 16.22
C LYS A 2 1.73 6.73 17.61
N LEU A 3 2.24 7.32 18.69
CA LEU A 3 1.84 6.94 20.06
C LEU A 3 0.33 7.13 20.30
N GLU A 4 -0.27 8.15 19.68
CA GLU A 4 -1.70 8.40 19.79
C GLU A 4 -2.52 7.36 19.01
N GLN A 5 -2.04 6.94 17.84
CA GLN A 5 -2.60 5.84 17.07
C GLN A 5 -2.50 4.52 17.84
N GLU A 6 -1.34 4.21 18.44
CA GLU A 6 -1.18 3.05 19.32
C GLU A 6 -2.14 3.08 20.51
N ASN A 7 -2.29 4.24 21.15
CA ASN A 7 -3.24 4.44 22.25
C ASN A 7 -4.70 4.26 21.79
N ASN A 8 -5.04 4.76 20.60
CA ASN A 8 -6.38 4.59 20.02
C ASN A 8 -6.64 3.12 19.67
N CYS A 9 -5.66 2.42 19.12
CA CYS A 9 -5.72 0.99 18.89
C CYS A 9 -5.90 0.22 20.21
N ALA A 10 -5.13 0.53 21.25
CA ALA A 10 -5.25 -0.09 22.56
C ALA A 10 -6.64 0.15 23.19
N ARG A 11 -7.15 1.37 23.11
CA ARG A 11 -8.51 1.72 23.57
C ARG A 11 -9.57 0.91 22.82
N SER A 12 -9.48 0.89 21.48
CA SER A 12 -10.38 0.12 20.62
C SER A 12 -10.35 -1.38 20.96
N ARG A 13 -9.17 -1.98 21.18
CA ARG A 13 -9.05 -3.37 21.60
C ARG A 13 -9.76 -3.64 22.94
N LYS A 14 -9.55 -2.75 23.92
CA LYS A 14 -10.19 -2.87 25.25
C LYS A 14 -11.72 -2.77 25.16
N GLU A 15 -12.24 -1.85 24.34
CA GLU A 15 -13.68 -1.72 24.11
C GLU A 15 -14.26 -2.94 23.39
N ASN A 16 -13.59 -3.45 22.36
CA ASN A 16 -14.01 -4.65 21.65
C ASN A 16 -13.98 -5.88 22.56
N LEU A 17 -12.98 -6.01 23.44
CA LEU A 17 -12.94 -7.08 24.43
C LEU A 17 -14.14 -7.03 25.38
N ALA A 18 -14.47 -5.84 25.90
CA ALA A 18 -15.62 -5.66 26.76
C ALA A 18 -16.95 -6.01 26.05
N ARG A 19 -17.07 -5.70 24.76
CA ARG A 19 -18.22 -6.11 23.93
C ARG A 19 -18.25 -7.63 23.72
N ALA A 20 -17.11 -8.24 23.42
CA ALA A 20 -17.00 -9.69 23.23
C ALA A 20 -17.52 -10.47 24.46
N ILE A 21 -17.07 -10.08 25.65
CA ILE A 21 -17.47 -10.70 26.93
C ILE A 21 -18.98 -10.54 27.17
N LYS A 22 -19.55 -9.36 26.88
CA LYS A 22 -21.00 -9.14 26.98
C LYS A 22 -21.80 -10.04 26.04
N HIS A 23 -21.35 -10.18 24.78
CA HIS A 23 -22.02 -11.05 23.80
C HIS A 23 -21.89 -12.53 24.14
N GLU A 24 -20.76 -12.94 24.72
CA GLU A 24 -20.56 -14.31 25.23
C GLU A 24 -21.52 -14.63 26.37
N ALA A 25 -21.70 -13.70 27.32
CA ALA A 25 -22.65 -13.87 28.43
C ALA A 25 -24.12 -14.00 27.96
N ILE A 26 -24.47 -13.39 26.82
CA ILE A 26 -25.80 -13.46 26.21
C ILE A 26 -25.97 -14.74 25.35
N GLY A 27 -24.89 -15.50 25.12
CA GLY A 27 -24.91 -16.72 24.28
C GLY A 27 -24.88 -16.45 22.78
N ASN A 28 -24.61 -15.21 22.34
CA ASN A 28 -24.53 -14.87 20.91
C ASN A 28 -23.15 -15.22 20.33
N SER A 29 -22.97 -16.49 19.97
CA SER A 29 -21.70 -17.11 19.57
C SER A 29 -21.11 -16.66 18.22
N SER A 30 -21.83 -15.87 17.41
CA SER A 30 -21.28 -15.29 16.18
C SER A 30 -20.75 -13.88 16.40
N SER A 31 -21.40 -13.10 17.26
CA SER A 31 -21.04 -11.71 17.51
C SER A 31 -19.86 -11.60 18.48
N ASP A 32 -19.77 -12.48 19.48
CA ASP A 32 -18.63 -12.53 20.41
C ASP A 32 -17.30 -12.74 19.67
N TYR A 33 -17.28 -13.66 18.70
CA TYR A 33 -16.07 -14.04 17.98
C TYR A 33 -15.50 -12.90 17.15
N GLU A 34 -16.36 -12.13 16.47
CA GLU A 34 -15.94 -10.96 15.71
C GLU A 34 -15.30 -9.90 16.62
N PHE A 35 -15.89 -9.65 17.79
CA PHE A 35 -15.31 -8.72 18.75
C PHE A 35 -14.02 -9.24 19.38
N TYR A 36 -13.91 -10.54 19.63
CA TYR A 36 -12.66 -11.17 20.06
C TYR A 36 -11.55 -10.99 19.02
N GLN A 37 -11.84 -11.19 17.73
CA GLN A 37 -10.86 -10.96 16.66
C GLN A 37 -10.36 -9.51 16.63
N LYS A 38 -11.25 -8.54 16.83
CA LYS A 38 -10.91 -7.10 16.89
C LYS A 38 -10.17 -6.69 18.17
N ALA A 39 -10.18 -7.53 19.20
CA ALA A 39 -9.53 -7.28 20.48
C ALA A 39 -8.13 -7.89 20.60
N VAL A 40 -7.71 -8.70 19.63
CA VAL A 40 -6.40 -9.38 19.65
C VAL A 40 -5.28 -8.34 19.70
N ASP A 41 -4.34 -8.56 20.62
CA ASP A 41 -3.09 -7.83 20.72
C ASP A 41 -1.92 -8.82 20.60
N ILE A 42 -0.93 -8.48 19.79
CA ILE A 42 0.26 -9.31 19.61
C ILE A 42 1.33 -8.81 20.57
N SER A 43 1.46 -9.49 21.71
CA SER A 43 2.41 -9.10 22.75
C SER A 43 3.85 -9.48 22.38
N PRO A 44 4.86 -8.81 22.97
CA PRO A 44 6.26 -9.19 22.83
C PRO A 44 6.55 -10.63 23.26
N SER A 45 5.80 -11.17 24.23
CA SER A 45 5.93 -12.57 24.66
C SER A 45 5.52 -13.56 23.56
N ILE A 46 4.44 -13.29 22.81
CA ILE A 46 4.01 -14.13 21.68
C ILE A 46 5.08 -14.12 20.58
N ALA A 47 5.65 -12.95 20.28
CA ALA A 47 6.74 -12.82 19.32
C ALA A 47 8.00 -13.58 19.78
N HIS A 48 8.33 -13.50 21.08
CA HIS A 48 9.43 -14.25 21.67
C HIS A 48 9.24 -15.76 21.56
N ASP A 49 8.04 -16.28 21.84
CA ASP A 49 7.75 -17.71 21.72
C ASP A 49 7.93 -18.19 20.27
N LEU A 50 7.51 -17.38 19.28
CA LEU A 50 7.78 -17.65 17.87
C LEU A 50 9.29 -17.68 17.57
N ILE A 51 10.05 -16.72 18.09
CA ILE A 51 11.52 -16.68 17.92
C ILE A 51 12.19 -17.95 18.46
N GLN A 52 11.73 -18.49 19.59
CA GLN A 52 12.28 -19.74 20.13
C GLN A 52 12.04 -20.92 19.18
N VAL A 53 10.86 -20.99 18.55
CA VAL A 53 10.55 -22.00 17.53
C VAL A 53 11.44 -21.80 16.28
N LEU A 54 11.64 -20.56 15.83
CA LEU A 54 12.51 -20.26 14.68
C LEU A 54 13.96 -20.72 14.93
N LYS A 55 14.49 -20.47 16.13
CA LYS A 55 15.82 -20.96 16.54
C LYS A 55 15.92 -22.48 16.47
N GLN A 56 14.93 -23.20 17.00
CA GLN A 56 14.90 -24.66 16.94
C GLN A 56 14.83 -25.20 15.51
N LYS A 57 14.15 -24.46 14.62
CA LYS A 57 14.02 -24.81 13.20
C LYS A 57 15.17 -24.31 12.34
N SER A 58 16.19 -23.67 12.92
CA SER A 58 17.32 -23.05 12.20
C SER A 58 16.87 -22.06 11.11
N VAL A 59 15.80 -21.31 11.39
CA VAL A 59 15.31 -20.22 10.52
C VAL A 59 15.88 -18.90 11.02
N SER A 60 16.59 -18.20 10.15
CA SER A 60 17.14 -16.87 10.44
C SER A 60 16.05 -15.86 10.74
N TYR A 61 16.28 -15.00 11.73
CA TYR A 61 15.36 -13.92 12.09
C TYR A 61 16.15 -12.66 12.46
N VAL A 62 15.52 -11.51 12.29
CA VAL A 62 16.01 -10.20 12.74
C VAL A 62 14.85 -9.49 13.42
N VAL A 63 15.10 -8.92 14.61
CA VAL A 63 14.13 -8.04 15.28
C VAL A 63 14.49 -6.61 14.89
N ALA A 64 13.58 -5.93 14.20
CA ALA A 64 13.78 -4.53 13.84
C ALA A 64 13.85 -3.66 15.11
N PRO A 65 14.67 -2.59 15.12
CA PRO A 65 14.71 -1.66 16.26
C PRO A 65 13.39 -0.89 16.44
N TYR A 66 12.64 -0.70 15.35
CA TYR A 66 11.36 -0.01 15.31
C TYR A 66 10.38 -0.75 14.39
N GLU A 67 10.14 -0.24 13.17
CA GLU A 67 9.22 -0.86 12.21
C GLU A 67 9.88 -1.97 11.40
N ALA A 68 9.13 -3.06 11.22
CA ALA A 68 9.55 -4.14 10.36
C ALA A 68 9.58 -3.70 8.87
N ASP A 69 8.67 -2.82 8.44
CA ASP A 69 8.53 -2.39 7.05
C ASP A 69 9.79 -1.68 6.53
N ALA A 70 10.32 -0.75 7.32
CA ALA A 70 11.58 -0.08 7.05
C ALA A 70 12.76 -1.06 7.05
N GLN A 71 12.82 -1.98 8.04
CA GLN A 71 13.89 -2.96 8.14
C GLN A 71 13.90 -3.93 6.95
N MET A 72 12.75 -4.45 6.56
CA MET A 72 12.61 -5.36 5.41
C MET A 72 12.95 -4.64 4.10
N THR A 73 12.50 -3.40 3.94
CA THR A 73 12.83 -2.59 2.77
C THR A 73 14.33 -2.36 2.66
N PHE A 74 15.02 -2.05 3.77
CA PHE A 74 16.47 -1.93 3.81
C PHE A 74 17.18 -3.22 3.34
N LEU A 75 16.72 -4.39 3.78
CA LEU A 75 17.30 -5.67 3.36
C LEU A 75 17.12 -5.88 1.85
N ALA A 76 15.94 -5.57 1.31
CA ALA A 76 15.64 -5.73 -0.11
C ALA A 76 16.44 -4.75 -1.00
N VAL A 77 16.52 -3.48 -0.60
CA VAL A 77 17.29 -2.45 -1.34
C VAL A 77 18.78 -2.79 -1.37
N ASN A 78 19.33 -3.32 -0.27
CA ASN A 78 20.72 -3.77 -0.19
C ASN A 78 20.96 -5.17 -0.76
N LYS A 79 19.96 -5.77 -1.42
CA LYS A 79 20.06 -7.10 -2.06
C LYS A 79 20.46 -8.22 -1.10
N GLN A 80 20.09 -8.09 0.17
CA GLN A 80 20.25 -9.17 1.16
C GLN A 80 19.08 -10.17 1.08
N VAL A 81 17.96 -9.75 0.51
CA VAL A 81 16.80 -10.59 0.16
C VAL A 81 16.32 -10.23 -1.24
N ASP A 82 15.73 -11.21 -1.95
CA ASP A 82 15.20 -11.00 -3.30
C ASP A 82 13.81 -10.34 -3.30
N THR A 83 13.00 -10.62 -2.28
CA THR A 83 11.61 -10.17 -2.19
C THR A 83 11.15 -10.11 -0.74
N VAL A 84 10.13 -9.29 -0.47
CA VAL A 84 9.49 -9.17 0.84
C VAL A 84 8.05 -9.66 0.77
N ILE A 85 7.64 -10.47 1.73
CA ILE A 85 6.26 -10.95 1.85
C ILE A 85 5.58 -10.18 2.99
N THR A 86 4.49 -9.50 2.69
CA THR A 86 3.75 -8.68 3.65
C THR A 86 2.34 -8.39 3.15
N GLU A 87 1.42 -8.07 4.06
CA GLU A 87 0.10 -7.52 3.70
C GLU A 87 0.08 -5.99 3.73
N ASP A 88 1.14 -5.38 4.26
CA ASP A 88 1.22 -3.94 4.46
C ASP A 88 1.75 -3.23 3.21
N SER A 89 1.00 -2.23 2.74
CA SER A 89 1.36 -1.46 1.55
C SER A 89 2.43 -0.39 1.79
N ASP A 90 2.75 -0.10 3.05
CA ASP A 90 3.66 0.99 3.42
C ASP A 90 5.09 0.77 2.88
N LEU A 91 5.47 -0.49 2.62
CA LEU A 91 6.74 -0.82 1.96
C LEU A 91 6.88 -0.19 0.55
N ILE A 92 5.77 0.12 -0.12
CA ILE A 92 5.81 0.84 -1.39
C ILE A 92 6.35 2.27 -1.15
N GLU A 93 5.94 2.92 -0.06
CA GLU A 93 6.40 4.26 0.30
C GLU A 93 7.89 4.28 0.66
N PHE A 94 8.35 3.23 1.35
CA PHE A 94 9.78 3.03 1.63
C PHE A 94 10.61 2.67 0.38
N GLY A 95 9.96 2.39 -0.76
CA GLY A 95 10.64 2.09 -2.03
C GLY A 95 11.11 0.63 -2.14
N CYS A 96 10.42 -0.32 -1.49
CA CYS A 96 10.76 -1.73 -1.61
C CYS A 96 10.61 -2.21 -3.07
N PRO A 97 11.65 -2.85 -3.66
CA PRO A 97 11.68 -3.12 -5.10
C PRO A 97 10.68 -4.19 -5.55
N ILE A 98 10.55 -5.27 -4.77
CA ILE A 98 9.66 -6.39 -5.05
C ILE A 98 8.94 -6.79 -3.76
N ILE A 99 7.62 -6.85 -3.80
CA ILE A 99 6.77 -7.20 -2.66
C ILE A 99 5.77 -8.27 -3.10
N ILE A 100 5.55 -9.29 -2.28
CA ILE A 100 4.51 -10.30 -2.48
C ILE A 100 3.40 -10.05 -1.44
N PHE A 101 2.26 -9.58 -1.93
CA PHE A 101 1.04 -9.37 -1.15
C PHE A 101 0.12 -10.60 -1.18
N LYS A 102 -0.74 -10.75 -0.17
CA LYS A 102 -1.85 -11.74 -0.16
C LYS A 102 -1.37 -13.17 -0.40
N MET A 103 -0.19 -13.52 0.10
CA MET A 103 0.37 -14.86 -0.08
C MET A 103 -0.41 -15.86 0.78
N ASP A 104 -1.04 -16.82 0.13
CA ASP A 104 -1.75 -17.89 0.82
C ASP A 104 -0.80 -18.98 1.34
N LYS A 105 -1.34 -19.91 2.12
CA LYS A 105 -0.60 -21.05 2.68
C LYS A 105 -0.07 -22.04 1.64
N TYR A 106 -0.47 -21.91 0.38
CA TYR A 106 0.01 -22.72 -0.74
C TYR A 106 1.07 -21.97 -1.55
N GLY A 107 1.49 -20.78 -1.13
CA GLY A 107 2.50 -19.95 -1.78
C GLY A 107 1.96 -19.11 -2.93
N GLN A 108 0.63 -19.01 -3.11
CA GLN A 108 0.05 -18.15 -4.14
C GLN A 108 -0.15 -16.75 -3.58
N GLY A 109 0.55 -15.78 -4.14
CA GLY A 109 0.42 -14.36 -3.78
C GLY A 109 0.37 -13.48 -5.02
N VAL A 110 0.37 -12.16 -4.79
CA VAL A 110 0.42 -11.17 -5.85
C VAL A 110 1.64 -10.29 -5.69
N GLU A 111 2.43 -10.31 -6.75
CA GLU A 111 3.68 -9.61 -6.83
C GLU A 111 3.46 -8.15 -7.28
N PHE A 112 4.04 -7.25 -6.53
CA PHE A 112 4.27 -5.87 -6.89
C PHE A 112 5.76 -5.69 -7.22
N GLN A 113 6.05 -5.11 -8.38
CA GLN A 113 7.41 -4.73 -8.77
C GLN A 113 7.45 -3.24 -9.07
N TYR A 114 8.32 -2.52 -8.38
CA TYR A 114 8.48 -1.08 -8.55
C TYR A 114 8.92 -0.73 -9.98
N SER A 115 9.72 -1.58 -10.62
CA SER A 115 10.19 -1.41 -12.00
C SER A 115 9.08 -1.53 -13.05
N ARG A 116 7.90 -2.05 -12.70
CA ARG A 116 6.74 -2.22 -13.58
C ARG A 116 5.62 -1.23 -13.29
N LEU A 117 5.89 -0.20 -12.49
CA LEU A 117 4.89 0.78 -12.09
C LEU A 117 4.27 1.52 -13.29
N ASP A 118 5.07 1.75 -14.33
CA ASP A 118 4.68 2.33 -15.62
C ASP A 118 3.60 1.52 -16.36
N LYS A 119 3.50 0.21 -16.08
CA LYS A 119 2.50 -0.68 -16.70
C LYS A 119 1.14 -0.67 -16.00
N ASN A 120 0.98 0.15 -14.97
CA ASN A 120 -0.29 0.24 -14.26
C ASN A 120 -1.41 0.77 -15.17
N ARG A 121 -2.59 0.12 -15.11
CA ARG A 121 -3.71 0.43 -16.00
C ARG A 121 -4.63 1.53 -15.49
N GLU A 122 -4.79 1.64 -14.17
CA GLU A 122 -5.75 2.57 -13.58
C GLU A 122 -5.16 3.98 -13.43
N ILE A 123 -3.89 4.07 -13.04
CA ILE A 123 -3.18 5.33 -12.84
C ILE A 123 -1.88 5.26 -13.63
N CYS A 124 -1.64 6.25 -14.49
CA CYS A 124 -0.45 6.34 -15.32
C CYS A 124 0.74 6.85 -14.49
N PHE A 125 1.73 6.00 -14.29
CA PHE A 125 2.99 6.36 -13.61
C PHE A 125 4.15 6.61 -14.58
N VAL A 126 3.86 6.81 -15.88
CA VAL A 126 4.90 7.07 -16.88
C VAL A 126 5.65 8.36 -16.50
N GLY A 127 6.96 8.21 -16.28
CA GLY A 127 7.85 9.30 -15.87
C GLY A 127 7.70 9.74 -14.41
N PHE A 128 7.06 8.94 -13.55
CA PHE A 128 7.13 9.14 -12.10
C PHE A 128 8.46 8.62 -11.56
N THR A 129 9.09 9.39 -10.67
CA THR A 129 10.24 8.95 -9.89
C THR A 129 9.78 8.34 -8.57
N ASN A 130 10.65 7.61 -7.87
CA ASN A 130 10.33 7.08 -6.54
C ASN A 130 9.93 8.19 -5.56
N ARG A 131 10.59 9.35 -5.65
CA ARG A 131 10.26 10.54 -4.86
C ARG A 131 8.85 11.05 -5.15
N MET A 132 8.45 11.12 -6.41
CA MET A 132 7.09 11.54 -6.77
C MET A 132 6.02 10.57 -6.25
N VAL A 133 6.31 9.27 -6.24
CA VAL A 133 5.41 8.25 -5.66
C VAL A 133 5.32 8.43 -4.15
N LEU A 134 6.44 8.63 -3.46
CA LEU A 134 6.45 8.92 -2.02
C LEU A 134 5.66 10.19 -1.69
N GLU A 135 5.90 11.29 -2.40
CA GLU A 135 5.17 12.55 -2.23
C GLU A 135 3.66 12.36 -2.48
N MET A 136 3.29 11.58 -3.50
CA MET A 136 1.90 11.21 -3.76
C MET A 136 1.28 10.42 -2.60
N CYS A 137 1.98 9.43 -2.05
CA CYS A 137 1.49 8.62 -0.93
C CYS A 137 1.30 9.48 0.33
N ILE A 138 2.30 10.30 0.69
CA ILE A 138 2.23 11.25 1.81
C ILE A 138 1.03 12.20 1.66
N LEU A 139 0.83 12.77 0.46
CA LEU A 139 -0.32 13.63 0.18
C LEU A 139 -1.66 12.88 0.29
N SER A 140 -1.71 11.62 -0.12
CA SER A 140 -2.91 10.79 -0.01
C SER A 140 -3.25 10.39 1.44
N GLY A 141 -2.31 10.60 2.37
CA GLY A 141 -2.41 10.27 3.78
C GLY A 141 -1.53 9.09 4.15
N CYS A 142 -0.71 9.25 5.19
CA CYS A 142 0.11 8.20 5.80
C CYS A 142 0.11 8.35 7.32
N ASP A 143 0.58 7.35 8.05
CA ASP A 143 0.58 7.33 9.53
C ASP A 143 1.43 8.43 10.16
N TYR A 144 2.32 9.04 9.37
CA TYR A 144 3.25 10.09 9.79
C TYR A 144 2.68 11.50 9.67
N LEU A 145 1.63 11.71 8.88
CA LEU A 145 1.09 13.04 8.58
C LEU A 145 -0.43 13.02 8.51
N GLN A 146 -1.06 13.99 9.14
CA GLN A 146 -2.51 14.15 9.06
C GLN A 146 -2.96 14.35 7.61
N THR A 147 -3.89 13.50 7.17
CA THR A 147 -4.43 13.56 5.81
C THR A 147 -5.17 14.86 5.57
N LEU A 148 -4.90 15.51 4.43
CA LEU A 148 -5.63 16.69 4.02
C LEU A 148 -7.07 16.31 3.62
N PRO A 149 -8.10 17.07 4.06
CA PRO A 149 -9.49 16.73 3.78
C PRO A 149 -9.79 16.61 2.28
N GLY A 150 -10.39 15.47 1.89
CA GLY A 150 -10.72 15.20 0.49
C GLY A 150 -9.51 14.89 -0.40
N MET A 151 -8.33 14.67 0.18
CA MET A 151 -7.14 14.21 -0.53
C MET A 151 -7.08 12.69 -0.51
N GLY A 152 -6.93 12.09 -1.68
CA GLY A 152 -6.77 10.64 -1.86
C GLY A 152 -5.90 10.37 -3.07
N LEU A 153 -5.53 9.11 -3.28
CA LEU A 153 -4.44 8.75 -4.20
C LEU A 153 -4.59 9.34 -5.61
N LYS A 154 -5.79 9.27 -6.21
CA LYS A 154 -6.05 9.83 -7.55
C LYS A 154 -5.88 11.35 -7.62
N ARG A 155 -6.29 12.07 -6.56
CA ARG A 155 -6.14 13.53 -6.50
C ARG A 155 -4.68 13.91 -6.25
N ALA A 156 -3.99 13.20 -5.36
CA ALA A 156 -2.57 13.39 -5.11
C ALA A 156 -1.75 13.14 -6.39
N HIS A 157 -2.06 12.06 -7.12
CA HIS A 157 -1.43 11.75 -8.41
C HIS A 157 -1.62 12.87 -9.44
N ALA A 158 -2.84 13.39 -9.57
CA ALA A 158 -3.14 14.49 -10.49
C ALA A 158 -2.35 15.76 -10.12
N LEU A 159 -2.23 16.08 -8.83
CA LEU A 159 -1.45 17.22 -8.36
C LEU A 159 0.04 17.07 -8.69
N ILE A 160 0.64 15.92 -8.38
CA ILE A 160 2.05 15.65 -8.68
C ILE A 160 2.32 15.66 -10.19
N SER A 161 1.40 15.10 -10.98
CA SER A 161 1.50 15.11 -12.45
C SER A 161 1.43 16.53 -13.02
N ASN A 162 0.51 17.36 -12.51
CA ASN A 162 0.37 18.75 -12.94
C ASN A 162 1.56 19.59 -12.50
N PHE A 163 2.07 19.40 -11.28
CA PHE A 163 3.24 20.11 -10.77
C PHE A 163 4.46 19.89 -11.67
N LYS A 164 4.72 18.66 -12.10
CA LYS A 164 5.78 18.35 -13.07
C LYS A 164 5.63 19.13 -14.39
N SER A 165 4.40 19.28 -14.87
CA SER A 165 4.10 20.06 -16.08
C SER A 165 4.38 21.55 -15.87
N TYR A 166 3.97 22.11 -14.73
CA TYR A 166 4.21 23.51 -14.38
C TYR A 166 5.69 23.81 -14.13
N GLU A 167 6.40 22.93 -13.42
CA GLU A 167 7.84 23.04 -13.20
C GLU A 167 8.59 23.06 -14.54
N LYS A 168 8.28 22.12 -15.45
CA LYS A 168 8.87 22.11 -16.79
C LYS A 168 8.57 23.41 -17.57
N LYS A 169 7.32 23.89 -17.52
CA LYS A 169 6.94 25.16 -18.18
C LYS A 169 7.72 26.34 -17.61
N ALA A 170 7.78 26.47 -16.28
CA ALA A 170 8.48 27.57 -15.63
C ALA A 170 9.98 27.55 -15.97
N ILE A 171 10.62 26.38 -15.91
CA ILE A 171 12.03 26.22 -16.30
C ILE A 171 12.24 26.68 -17.75
N LEU A 172 11.41 26.19 -18.68
CA LEU A 172 11.50 26.57 -20.09
C LEU A 172 11.25 28.08 -20.29
N THR A 173 10.30 28.67 -19.58
CA THR A 173 10.02 30.12 -19.66
C THR A 173 11.21 30.93 -19.18
N PHE A 174 11.81 30.59 -18.03
CA PHE A 174 12.98 31.32 -17.54
C PHE A 174 14.24 31.12 -18.39
N GLN A 175 14.41 29.95 -19.00
CA GLN A 175 15.56 29.65 -19.85
C GLN A 175 15.45 30.21 -21.26
N HIS A 176 14.24 30.22 -21.84
CA HIS A 176 14.00 30.57 -23.23
C HIS A 176 13.06 31.76 -23.39
N GLN A 177 13.04 32.67 -22.41
CA GLN A 177 12.29 33.92 -22.52
C GLN A 177 12.74 34.66 -23.79
N ARG A 178 11.79 35.11 -24.61
CA ARG A 178 12.08 35.91 -25.80
C ARG A 178 12.62 37.28 -25.39
N VAL A 179 13.76 37.65 -25.96
CA VAL A 179 14.46 38.92 -25.74
C VAL A 179 14.82 39.54 -27.09
N TYR A 180 14.96 40.86 -27.15
CA TYR A 180 15.41 41.54 -28.36
C TYR A 180 16.94 41.62 -28.36
N ASP A 181 17.58 41.14 -29.42
CA ASP A 181 19.02 41.29 -29.64
C ASP A 181 19.26 42.51 -30.56
N PRO A 182 19.86 43.61 -30.04
CA PRO A 182 20.10 44.82 -30.83
C PRO A 182 21.19 44.64 -31.90
N VAL A 183 21.99 43.57 -31.88
CA VAL A 183 23.01 43.30 -32.89
C VAL A 183 22.42 42.52 -34.06
N ALA A 184 21.59 41.52 -33.77
CA ALA A 184 20.86 40.77 -34.79
C ALA A 184 19.61 41.49 -35.31
N GLU A 185 19.18 42.55 -34.61
CA GLU A 185 17.93 43.29 -34.84
C GLU A 185 16.67 42.39 -34.84
N ASP A 186 16.69 41.28 -34.10
CA ASP A 186 15.61 40.28 -34.08
C ASP A 186 15.28 39.83 -32.64
N ILE A 187 14.11 39.20 -32.48
CA ILE A 187 13.67 38.61 -31.22
C ILE A 187 14.20 37.17 -31.13
N VAL A 188 15.19 36.98 -30.26
CA VAL A 188 15.84 35.69 -29.98
C VAL A 188 15.38 35.09 -28.64
N ASN A 189 15.68 33.82 -28.38
CA ASN A 189 15.47 33.22 -27.06
C ASN A 189 16.70 33.45 -26.18
N LEU A 190 16.50 33.61 -24.87
CA LEU A 190 17.59 33.83 -23.90
C LEU A 190 18.65 32.71 -23.91
N SER A 191 18.25 31.47 -24.21
CA SER A 191 19.13 30.32 -24.43
C SER A 191 18.67 29.56 -25.68
N ASP A 192 19.59 28.92 -26.39
CA ASP A 192 19.28 28.11 -27.58
C ASP A 192 18.29 26.99 -27.25
N ILE A 193 17.22 26.90 -28.03
CA ILE A 193 16.26 25.79 -27.96
C ILE A 193 16.82 24.65 -28.81
N HIS A 194 17.43 23.65 -28.19
CA HIS A 194 17.58 22.35 -28.86
C HIS A 194 16.19 21.74 -29.02
N GLU A 195 15.68 21.75 -30.25
CA GLU A 195 14.29 21.56 -30.68
C GLU A 195 13.47 20.46 -29.95
N CYS A 196 12.21 20.80 -29.67
CA CYS A 196 11.08 19.89 -29.85
C CYS A 196 9.99 20.64 -30.64
N GLN A 197 9.63 20.07 -31.80
CA GLN A 197 8.85 20.66 -32.89
C GLN A 197 7.50 21.32 -32.50
N GLY A 198 7.25 22.49 -33.07
CA GLY A 198 5.94 23.12 -33.32
C GLY A 198 6.19 24.24 -34.34
N GLY A 199 5.36 24.57 -35.33
CA GLY A 199 3.98 24.28 -35.70
C GLY A 199 3.51 25.56 -36.43
N ASP A 200 2.84 25.45 -37.58
CA ASP A 200 2.60 26.55 -38.56
C ASP A 200 1.97 27.87 -38.05
N VAL A 201 1.55 27.93 -36.78
CA VAL A 201 0.97 29.11 -36.12
C VAL A 201 2.01 30.22 -35.87
N GLU A 202 3.26 29.86 -35.58
CA GLU A 202 4.32 30.85 -35.29
C GLU A 202 4.68 31.68 -36.52
N LYS A 203 4.63 31.06 -37.72
CA LYS A 203 4.92 31.74 -38.98
C LYS A 203 3.90 32.85 -39.28
N GLY A 204 2.62 32.63 -39.04
CA GLY A 204 1.57 33.63 -39.34
C GLY A 204 1.60 34.87 -38.45
N ILE A 205 2.15 34.77 -37.23
CA ILE A 205 2.38 35.93 -36.36
C ILE A 205 3.62 36.71 -36.84
N THR A 206 4.69 36.02 -37.26
CA THR A 206 5.90 36.68 -37.78
C THR A 206 5.70 37.43 -39.09
N THR A 207 4.75 37.01 -39.96
CA THR A 207 4.40 37.76 -41.17
C THR A 207 3.47 38.95 -40.92
N GLY A 208 2.94 39.12 -39.70
CA GLY A 208 2.02 40.21 -39.35
C GLY A 208 0.56 39.98 -39.79
N ASP A 209 0.23 38.79 -40.29
CA ASP A 209 -1.10 38.45 -40.79
C ASP A 209 -2.07 38.07 -39.65
N LEU A 210 -1.54 37.59 -38.51
CA LEU A 210 -2.30 37.13 -37.34
C LEU A 210 -2.06 38.00 -36.10
N ASP A 211 -3.14 38.31 -35.39
CA ASP A 211 -3.10 38.96 -34.08
C ASP A 211 -2.48 38.00 -33.04
N PRO A 212 -1.45 38.42 -32.29
CA PRO A 212 -0.70 37.54 -31.38
C PRO A 212 -1.46 37.14 -30.11
N PHE A 213 -2.57 37.80 -29.77
CA PHE A 213 -3.39 37.47 -28.61
C PHE A 213 -4.63 36.66 -28.97
N THR A 214 -5.23 36.93 -30.14
CA THR A 214 -6.45 36.26 -30.58
C THR A 214 -6.20 35.15 -31.59
N GLN A 215 -5.00 35.08 -32.18
CA GLN A 215 -4.60 34.14 -33.24
C GLN A 215 -5.51 34.19 -34.48
N MET A 216 -6.20 35.32 -34.69
CA MET A 216 -7.09 35.54 -35.83
C MET A 216 -6.44 36.52 -36.83
N THR A 217 -6.79 36.41 -38.10
CA THR A 217 -6.30 37.34 -39.13
C THR A 217 -6.89 38.74 -38.96
N PHE A 218 -6.07 39.79 -39.09
CA PHE A 218 -6.57 41.16 -39.07
C PHE A 218 -7.48 41.40 -40.28
N GLN A 219 -8.79 41.60 -40.05
CA GLN A 219 -9.76 41.80 -41.13
C GLN A 219 -9.53 43.13 -41.86
N GLY A 220 -9.10 43.05 -43.12
CA GLY A 220 -9.09 44.19 -44.05
C GLY A 220 -10.50 44.70 -44.34
N ARG A 221 -10.69 46.02 -44.27
CA ARG A 221 -11.95 46.68 -44.64
C ARG A 221 -12.10 46.77 -46.18
N ASN A 222 -13.27 46.31 -46.64
CA ASN A 222 -14.00 46.58 -47.89
C ASN A 222 -13.47 45.88 -49.17
N ALA A 223 -14.26 45.26 -50.06
CA ALA A 223 -15.70 45.35 -50.36
C ALA A 223 -16.26 44.10 -51.11
N THR A 224 -17.59 43.95 -51.05
CA THR A 224 -18.52 43.33 -52.03
C THR A 224 -18.92 41.84 -51.95
N SER A 225 -20.25 41.67 -51.76
CA SER A 225 -21.22 40.69 -52.32
C SER A 225 -21.35 39.22 -51.86
N VAL A 226 -22.51 38.99 -51.20
CA VAL A 226 -23.61 38.02 -51.53
C VAL A 226 -23.51 36.52 -51.17
N ALA A 227 -24.57 36.08 -50.43
CA ALA A 227 -25.17 34.73 -50.28
C ALA A 227 -24.38 33.65 -49.50
N GLY A 228 -24.97 32.77 -48.68
CA GLY A 228 -26.35 32.45 -48.29
C GLY A 228 -26.39 31.18 -47.41
N LEU A 229 -27.58 30.86 -46.85
CA LEU A 229 -28.04 29.56 -46.29
C LEU A 229 -27.45 29.13 -44.93
N SER A 230 -28.18 29.14 -43.81
CA SER A 230 -29.34 28.31 -43.37
C SER A 230 -28.98 26.86 -43.00
N GLY A 231 -29.35 26.45 -41.78
CA GLY A 231 -29.21 25.07 -41.31
C GLY A 231 -29.41 24.91 -39.81
N THR A 232 -30.65 24.61 -39.42
CA THR A 232 -31.16 24.49 -38.05
C THR A 232 -31.03 23.08 -37.47
N SER A 233 -31.33 22.99 -36.17
CA SER A 233 -31.95 21.84 -35.45
C SER A 233 -31.01 20.93 -34.65
N LYS A 234 -31.35 20.38 -33.47
CA LYS A 234 -32.38 20.61 -32.43
C LYS A 234 -31.94 19.75 -31.23
N VAL A 235 -32.28 20.19 -30.02
CA VAL A 235 -32.06 19.52 -28.72
C VAL A 235 -33.21 18.55 -28.39
N LYS A 236 -32.91 17.49 -27.62
CA LYS A 236 -33.64 16.85 -26.48
C LYS A 236 -33.35 15.32 -26.48
N THR A 237 -33.23 14.58 -25.37
CA THR A 237 -34.03 14.58 -24.11
C THR A 237 -33.33 13.74 -23.01
N PHE A 238 -33.79 13.86 -21.76
CA PHE A 238 -33.15 13.43 -20.50
C PHE A 238 -34.05 12.43 -19.71
N LYS A 239 -33.39 11.43 -19.06
CA LYS A 239 -33.73 10.66 -17.81
C LYS A 239 -34.96 9.69 -17.80
N PRO A 240 -35.00 8.60 -16.95
CA PRO A 240 -34.74 8.64 -15.49
C PRO A 240 -34.06 7.41 -14.80
N GLU A 241 -33.91 7.58 -13.48
CA GLU A 241 -33.19 6.81 -12.44
C GLU A 241 -33.80 5.44 -12.09
N SER A 242 -32.94 4.52 -11.61
CA SER A 242 -33.37 3.39 -10.77
C SER A 242 -32.48 3.28 -9.53
N THR A 243 -33.12 3.10 -8.39
CA THR A 243 -32.53 2.98 -7.05
C THR A 243 -32.37 1.50 -6.68
N THR A 244 -31.16 1.09 -6.28
CA THR A 244 -30.98 -0.10 -5.44
C THR A 244 -29.93 0.18 -4.37
N LYS A 245 -30.36 0.11 -3.10
CA LYS A 245 -29.50 0.28 -1.92
C LYS A 245 -28.75 -1.04 -1.67
N LYS A 246 -27.42 -0.97 -1.56
CA LYS A 246 -26.56 -2.07 -1.10
C LYS A 246 -26.03 -1.71 0.29
N ILE A 247 -26.16 -2.63 1.23
CA ILE A 247 -25.70 -2.50 2.62
C ILE A 247 -24.22 -2.86 2.66
N ASP A 248 -23.36 -1.91 2.99
CA ASP A 248 -21.90 -2.11 3.12
C ASP A 248 -21.51 -2.33 4.58
N LEU A 249 -20.80 -3.44 4.83
CA LEU A 249 -20.07 -3.71 6.07
C LEU A 249 -18.72 -2.98 6.03
N PRO A 250 -18.17 -2.53 7.18
CA PRO A 250 -16.92 -1.77 7.20
C PRO A 250 -15.73 -2.70 6.96
N VAL A 251 -15.21 -2.70 5.73
CA VAL A 251 -13.88 -3.22 5.40
C VAL A 251 -12.88 -2.10 5.67
N GLN A 252 -11.92 -2.31 6.55
CA GLN A 252 -10.75 -1.42 6.68
C GLN A 252 -10.10 -1.30 5.30
N LYS A 253 -10.09 -0.08 4.77
CA LYS A 253 -9.61 0.23 3.43
C LYS A 253 -8.08 0.36 3.46
N ASN A 254 -7.35 -0.71 3.10
CA ASN A 254 -5.98 -0.52 2.61
C ASN A 254 -6.09 0.17 1.25
N LEU A 255 -5.83 1.49 1.25
CA LEU A 255 -6.15 2.37 0.13
C LEU A 255 -5.20 2.14 -1.06
N LEU A 256 -3.94 1.78 -0.80
CA LEU A 256 -2.89 1.65 -1.82
C LEU A 256 -2.95 0.33 -2.60
N THR A 257 -3.25 -0.79 -1.93
CA THR A 257 -3.24 -2.13 -2.55
C THR A 257 -4.27 -2.30 -3.66
N ASN A 258 -5.31 -1.45 -3.71
CA ASN A 258 -6.30 -1.46 -4.80
C ASN A 258 -5.78 -0.83 -6.10
N TYR A 259 -4.87 0.15 -6.01
CA TYR A 259 -4.42 0.95 -7.16
C TYR A 259 -3.18 0.41 -7.86
N PHE A 260 -2.48 -0.55 -7.24
CA PHE A 260 -1.26 -1.17 -7.77
C PHE A 260 -1.46 -2.61 -8.23
N TRP A 261 -2.70 -3.01 -8.52
CA TRP A 261 -3.07 -4.41 -8.68
C TRP A 261 -3.13 -4.90 -10.13
N PHE A 262 -2.54 -6.08 -10.38
CA PHE A 262 -2.90 -6.96 -11.50
C PHE A 262 -3.88 -8.06 -11.03
N ALA A 263 -5.12 -7.95 -11.51
CA ALA A 263 -6.17 -8.98 -11.64
C ALA A 263 -5.84 -10.47 -11.48
N SER A 264 -5.58 -11.07 -10.29
CA SER A 264 -5.76 -12.54 -10.14
C SER A 264 -6.89 -12.89 -9.18
N MET A 265 -7.98 -13.40 -9.78
CA MET A 265 -9.24 -13.76 -9.13
C MET A 265 -9.21 -15.23 -8.70
N LYS A 266 -8.93 -15.53 -7.42
CA LYS A 266 -9.46 -16.72 -6.70
C LYS A 266 -8.88 -16.81 -5.29
N ALA A 267 -9.72 -16.58 -4.28
CA ALA A 267 -9.83 -17.40 -3.06
C ALA A 267 -10.52 -16.62 -1.94
N LYS A 268 -11.82 -16.81 -1.77
CA LYS A 268 -12.49 -16.56 -0.49
C LYS A 268 -12.86 -17.94 0.09
N ARG A 269 -12.24 -18.33 1.21
CA ARG A 269 -12.70 -19.49 2.00
C ARG A 269 -12.93 -19.06 3.45
N LYS A 270 -14.03 -19.56 4.01
CA LYS A 270 -14.50 -19.28 5.38
C LYS A 270 -13.69 -20.09 6.40
N PHE A 271 -13.20 -19.41 7.43
CA PHE A 271 -12.47 -19.96 8.56
C PHE A 271 -13.41 -20.52 9.64
N LYS A 272 -12.97 -21.52 10.42
CA LYS A 272 -13.71 -22.11 11.55
C LYS A 272 -13.00 -21.81 12.88
N LYS A 273 -13.74 -21.30 13.86
CA LYS A 273 -13.29 -20.92 15.23
C LYS A 273 -12.61 -22.10 15.96
N PRO A 274 -11.52 -21.90 16.71
CA PRO A 274 -10.92 -22.95 17.54
C PRO A 274 -11.84 -23.32 18.71
N ARG A 275 -11.97 -24.62 19.01
CA ARG A 275 -12.68 -25.12 20.19
C ARG A 275 -11.71 -25.22 21.37
N LYS A 276 -12.08 -24.68 22.54
CA LYS A 276 -11.44 -25.05 23.81
C LYS A 276 -12.00 -26.40 24.25
N SER A 277 -11.14 -27.38 24.50
CA SER A 277 -11.51 -28.59 25.24
C SER A 277 -11.76 -28.24 26.71
N PRO A 278 -12.75 -28.84 27.39
CA PRO A 278 -12.98 -28.57 28.80
C PRO A 278 -11.93 -29.29 29.65
N THR A 279 -11.28 -28.53 30.51
CA THR A 279 -10.51 -29.04 31.65
C THR A 279 -11.50 -29.56 32.69
N ASN A 280 -11.66 -30.87 32.80
CA ASN A 280 -12.38 -31.47 33.92
C ASN A 280 -11.45 -31.60 35.11
N THR A 281 -11.65 -30.73 36.11
CA THR A 281 -11.25 -30.99 37.49
C THR A 281 -12.49 -30.89 38.35
N SER A 282 -12.89 -32.00 38.98
CA SER A 282 -13.72 -32.00 40.16
C SER A 282 -13.21 -33.04 41.16
N PRO A 283 -13.29 -32.76 42.47
CA PRO A 283 -12.63 -33.52 43.53
C PRO A 283 -13.55 -34.63 44.08
N LEU A 284 -12.98 -35.66 44.71
CA LEU A 284 -13.53 -36.35 45.90
C LEU A 284 -12.57 -37.43 46.42
N ASP A 285 -12.37 -37.37 47.74
CA ASP A 285 -11.71 -38.35 48.60
C ASP A 285 -12.23 -39.79 48.44
N MET A 286 -11.33 -40.76 48.63
CA MET A 286 -11.54 -41.81 49.62
C MET A 286 -10.25 -42.62 49.85
N SER A 287 -9.84 -42.60 51.11
CA SER A 287 -8.79 -43.40 51.73
C SER A 287 -9.07 -44.91 51.71
N THR A 288 -8.01 -45.65 52.06
CA THR A 288 -7.97 -47.04 52.55
C THR A 288 -8.23 -48.16 51.55
N LEU A 289 -7.14 -48.86 51.17
CA LEU A 289 -6.95 -50.28 51.48
C LEU A 289 -5.43 -50.61 51.50
N LYS A 290 -5.02 -51.12 52.67
CA LYS A 290 -3.83 -51.92 53.03
C LYS A 290 -3.60 -53.10 52.04
N GLU A 291 -2.49 -53.83 51.94
CA GLU A 291 -1.30 -54.10 52.76
C GLU A 291 -0.33 -54.97 51.91
N ASN A 292 0.97 -54.93 52.24
CA ASN A 292 1.97 -56.01 52.20
C ASN A 292 2.51 -56.58 50.88
N CYS A 293 3.84 -56.44 50.64
CA CYS A 293 4.85 -57.48 50.96
C CYS A 293 6.28 -57.12 50.48
N TYR A 294 7.22 -57.05 51.45
CA TYR A 294 8.60 -57.62 51.52
C TYR A 294 9.52 -57.59 50.28
N THR A 295 10.62 -56.81 50.25
CA THR A 295 12.01 -56.97 50.82
C THR A 295 12.98 -57.88 50.04
N GLU A 296 14.17 -57.28 49.78
CA GLU A 296 15.55 -57.85 49.69
C GLU A 296 15.94 -58.68 48.45
N ALA A 297 16.97 -58.32 47.65
CA ALA A 297 18.41 -58.15 47.87
C ALA A 297 19.22 -59.46 47.90
N ASP A 298 19.97 -59.75 46.81
CA ASP A 298 21.31 -60.40 46.79
C ASP A 298 21.76 -60.53 45.31
N SER A 299 22.84 -59.90 44.85
CA SER A 299 24.28 -60.21 44.97
C SER A 299 24.82 -61.18 43.89
N GLY A 300 25.95 -60.79 43.28
CA GLY A 300 26.65 -61.55 42.24
C GLY A 300 27.67 -60.70 41.46
N GLN A 301 28.87 -60.55 42.02
CA GLN A 301 30.07 -60.00 41.37
C GLN A 301 30.69 -61.00 40.38
N MET A 302 31.34 -60.53 39.29
CA MET A 302 32.77 -60.84 39.00
C MET A 302 33.34 -60.12 37.75
N SER A 303 34.58 -59.60 37.92
CA SER A 303 35.69 -59.30 36.96
C SER A 303 35.48 -58.24 35.85
N ILE A 304 36.16 -57.08 35.74
CA ILE A 304 37.63 -56.73 35.66
C ILE A 304 38.29 -57.42 34.43
N SER A 305 38.87 -56.80 33.37
CA SER A 305 39.32 -55.42 33.05
C SER A 305 39.82 -55.33 31.55
N PRO A 306 40.73 -54.43 31.08
CA PRO A 306 40.50 -53.56 29.92
C PRO A 306 41.55 -53.69 28.76
N SER A 307 41.35 -53.00 27.64
CA SER A 307 42.39 -52.41 26.74
C SER A 307 41.69 -51.88 25.48
N ALA A 308 41.76 -50.59 25.14
CA ALA A 308 42.89 -49.81 24.62
C ALA A 308 43.07 -49.93 23.09
N TYR A 309 42.75 -48.80 22.43
CA TYR A 309 43.48 -48.14 21.34
C TYR A 309 43.53 -48.69 19.91
N ASN A 310 43.54 -47.69 19.01
CA ASN A 310 43.97 -47.60 17.61
C ASN A 310 42.90 -47.95 16.55
N SER A 311 42.61 -47.11 15.55
CA SER A 311 43.16 -45.82 15.07
C SER A 311 42.09 -45.08 14.27
#